data_AF-A0AAV0G6W0-F1
#
_entry.id   AF-A0AAV0G6W0-F1
#
_cell.length_a   1.000
_cell.length_b   1.000
_cell.length_c   1.000
_cell.angle_alpha   90.00
_cell.angle_beta   90.00
_cell.angle_gamma   90.00
#
_symmetry.space_group_name_H-M   'P 1'
#
loop_
_entity.id
_entity.type
_entity.pdbx_description
1 polymer ?
#
loop_
_entity_poly.entity_id
_entity_poly.type
_entity_poly.pdbx_seq_one_letter_code
_entity_poly.pdbx_strand_id
1 'polypeptide(L)'
;MMPYLTEDLITEILSRLPTKPLIRFKCVSKRWNSLISDPKFAILQLKGAARDGTRLFRATRPPQSLDCEGSSSYKNNNKGVLRKLSYPAAIMKGSPSHLRTCRIRGSCNGLIDIVFFSSGREFLWNPTTGDYIELPEAPRHRNYGPILSGVGYNVSSDDYGVLNGTTKWAIVLFLYTVKTGKWREIQDVAPDLVPYLAGKSISWNGDMFWLGQKPNSVHCLGSFDLKEVKFKEIQLPYPLQGHKRFGEPSLGISSGNSLCVFCEAMERRCFEAWAMKVDKDGASSWNILFSFPHDKFQRYSQALFLTKEGEVVMRFGGIYLYNPEERKSEHFQAYGYIESFADTLSEQVLYIESLVSPNTP
;
A
#
# COMPACT_ATOMS: atom_id res chain seq x y z
N MET A 1 5.92 -14.16 46.94
CA MET A 1 4.86 -13.61 46.05
C MET A 1 5.56 -13.22 44.75
N MET A 2 5.31 -13.92 43.64
CA MET A 2 5.91 -13.50 42.36
C MET A 2 5.28 -12.18 41.90
N PRO A 3 6.05 -11.20 41.42
CA PRO A 3 5.49 -9.96 40.91
C PRO A 3 4.66 -10.27 39.67
N TYR A 4 3.36 -10.03 39.74
CA TYR A 4 2.48 -10.09 38.57
C TYR A 4 2.69 -8.82 37.75
N LEU A 5 2.93 -9.01 36.45
CA LEU A 5 2.95 -7.89 35.50
C LEU A 5 1.54 -7.28 35.41
N THR A 6 1.43 -5.95 35.41
CA THR A 6 0.14 -5.25 35.25
C THR A 6 -0.39 -5.39 33.82
N GLU A 7 -1.70 -5.19 33.62
CA GLU A 7 -2.29 -5.24 32.26
C GLU A 7 -1.69 -4.24 31.30
N ASP A 8 -1.38 -3.05 31.78
CA ASP A 8 -0.80 -1.99 30.96
C ASP A 8 0.58 -2.41 30.46
N LEU A 9 1.40 -3.04 31.32
CA LEU A 9 2.71 -3.56 30.95
C LEU A 9 2.61 -4.75 30.00
N ILE A 10 1.64 -5.65 30.19
CA ILE A 10 1.40 -6.76 29.26
C ILE A 10 1.01 -6.20 27.89
N THR A 11 0.09 -5.24 27.87
CA THR A 11 -0.38 -4.57 26.64
C THR A 11 0.78 -3.88 25.92
N GLU A 12 1.61 -3.14 26.65
CA GLU A 12 2.78 -2.46 26.10
C GLU A 12 3.77 -3.47 25.50
N ILE A 13 4.12 -4.54 26.22
CA ILE A 13 5.03 -5.58 25.76
C ILE A 13 4.48 -6.25 24.50
N LEU A 14 3.23 -6.70 24.53
CA LEU A 14 2.62 -7.39 23.40
C LEU A 14 2.48 -6.46 22.19
N SER A 15 2.18 -5.16 22.37
CA SER A 15 2.04 -4.20 21.26
C SER A 15 3.33 -3.99 20.45
N ARG A 16 4.50 -4.33 21.02
CA ARG A 16 5.80 -4.23 20.36
C ARG A 16 6.21 -5.51 19.61
N LEU A 17 5.45 -6.59 19.76
CA LEU A 17 5.77 -7.85 19.11
C LEU A 17 5.30 -7.87 17.65
N PRO A 18 5.99 -8.64 16.78
CA PRO A 18 5.51 -8.88 15.42
C PRO A 18 4.13 -9.55 15.42
N THR A 19 3.34 -9.27 14.40
CA THR A 19 1.94 -9.69 14.29
C THR A 19 1.75 -11.22 14.33
N LYS A 20 2.65 -11.99 13.70
CA LYS A 20 2.52 -13.45 13.63
C LYS A 20 2.68 -14.17 14.97
N PRO A 21 3.74 -13.88 15.77
CA PRO A 21 3.80 -14.30 17.17
C PRO A 21 2.53 -13.94 17.95
N LEU A 22 2.01 -12.73 17.80
CA LEU A 22 0.78 -12.30 18.49
C LEU A 22 -0.43 -13.17 18.13
N ILE A 23 -0.59 -13.53 16.85
CA ILE A 23 -1.67 -14.44 16.44
C ILE A 23 -1.55 -15.79 17.15
N ARG A 24 -0.33 -16.35 17.29
CA ARG A 24 -0.10 -17.61 18.02
C ARG A 24 -0.35 -17.45 19.52
N PHE A 25 -0.04 -16.29 20.07
CA PHE A 25 -0.22 -15.95 21.48
C PHE A 25 -1.69 -15.91 21.91
N LYS A 26 -2.63 -15.76 20.97
CA LYS A 26 -4.07 -15.97 21.25
C LYS A 26 -4.36 -17.36 21.82
N CYS A 27 -3.55 -18.38 21.50
CA CYS A 27 -3.74 -19.74 22.01
C CYS A 27 -3.19 -19.96 23.43
N VAL A 28 -2.41 -19.01 23.99
CA VAL A 28 -1.74 -19.18 25.29
C VAL A 28 -2.71 -19.05 26.46
N SER A 29 -3.63 -18.09 26.39
CA SER A 29 -4.65 -17.90 27.43
C SER A 29 -5.89 -17.16 26.90
N LYS A 30 -7.03 -17.33 27.56
CA LYS A 30 -8.26 -16.57 27.25
C LYS A 30 -8.04 -15.06 27.37
N ARG A 31 -7.23 -14.65 28.35
CA ARG A 31 -6.88 -13.24 28.58
C ARG A 31 -6.13 -12.64 27.40
N TRP A 32 -5.07 -13.33 26.94
CA TRP A 32 -4.29 -12.89 25.79
C TRP A 32 -5.10 -12.92 24.50
N ASN A 33 -5.96 -13.94 24.32
CA ASN A 33 -6.88 -13.96 23.19
C ASN A 33 -7.80 -12.73 23.16
N SER A 34 -8.38 -12.37 24.31
CA SER A 34 -9.26 -11.20 24.45
C SER A 34 -8.52 -9.91 24.13
N LEU A 35 -7.32 -9.72 24.71
CA LEU A 35 -6.52 -8.51 24.50
C LEU A 35 -6.08 -8.36 23.04
N ILE A 36 -5.52 -9.42 22.43
CA ILE A 36 -4.98 -9.39 21.07
C ILE A 36 -6.11 -9.32 20.02
N SER A 37 -7.33 -9.71 20.37
CA SER A 37 -8.50 -9.60 19.48
C SER A 37 -9.26 -8.28 19.62
N ASP A 38 -8.89 -7.42 20.59
CA ASP A 38 -9.47 -6.08 20.71
C ASP A 38 -9.02 -5.20 19.52
N PRO A 39 -9.93 -4.59 18.76
CA PRO A 39 -9.58 -3.64 17.70
C PRO A 39 -8.66 -2.50 18.17
N LYS A 40 -8.83 -2.03 19.41
CA LYS A 40 -7.95 -0.99 19.98
C LYS A 40 -6.52 -1.48 20.12
N PHE A 41 -6.33 -2.75 20.47
CA PHE A 41 -5.00 -3.36 20.52
C PHE A 41 -4.36 -3.42 19.13
N ALA A 42 -5.12 -3.72 18.08
CA ALA A 42 -4.62 -3.69 16.71
C ALA A 42 -4.13 -2.28 16.31
N ILE A 43 -4.88 -1.23 16.65
CA ILE A 43 -4.47 0.16 16.40
C ILE A 43 -3.24 0.55 17.24
N LEU A 44 -3.16 0.11 18.49
CA LEU A 44 -1.99 0.34 19.35
C LEU A 44 -0.75 -0.34 18.77
N GLN A 45 -0.86 -1.59 18.32
CA GLN A 45 0.22 -2.35 17.69
C GLN A 45 0.70 -1.66 16.41
N LEU A 46 -0.20 -1.11 15.60
CA LEU A 46 0.15 -0.33 14.41
C LEU A 46 0.94 0.96 14.71
N LYS A 47 0.67 1.59 15.86
CA LYS A 47 1.37 2.81 16.31
C LYS A 47 2.71 2.50 16.99
N GLY A 48 2.77 1.40 17.75
CA GLY A 48 3.89 1.05 18.63
C GLY A 48 4.95 0.14 18.00
N ALA A 49 4.58 -0.68 17.01
CA ALA A 49 5.55 -1.41 16.22
C ALA A 49 6.31 -0.40 15.34
N ALA A 50 7.51 -0.03 15.76
CA ALA A 50 8.53 0.49 14.86
C ALA A 50 8.53 -0.40 13.61
N ARG A 51 8.45 0.23 12.44
CA ARG A 51 7.90 -0.29 11.18
C ARG A 51 8.80 -1.30 10.47
N ASP A 52 9.21 -2.32 11.21
CA ASP A 52 10.01 -3.47 10.80
C ASP A 52 9.05 -4.52 10.26
N GLY A 53 8.51 -4.27 9.07
CA GLY A 53 7.52 -5.18 8.49
C GLY A 53 6.76 -4.65 7.29
N THR A 54 7.27 -3.63 6.59
CA THR A 54 6.69 -3.27 5.30
C THR A 54 6.96 -4.41 4.33
N ARG A 55 5.90 -4.91 3.72
CA ARG A 55 5.93 -6.02 2.76
C ARG A 55 5.31 -5.59 1.45
N LEU A 56 5.76 -6.19 0.36
CA LEU A 56 5.16 -6.05 -0.95
C LEU A 56 4.26 -7.26 -1.20
N PHE A 57 2.95 -7.03 -1.25
CA PHE A 57 1.99 -8.02 -1.71
C PHE A 57 2.02 -8.11 -3.24
N ARG A 58 2.00 -9.32 -3.76
CA ARG A 58 1.89 -9.61 -5.19
C ARG A 58 0.70 -10.52 -5.46
N ALA A 59 -0.19 -10.05 -6.32
CA ALA A 59 -1.36 -10.78 -6.80
C ALA A 59 -0.97 -11.89 -7.78
N THR A 60 -0.39 -12.96 -7.25
CA THR A 60 0.06 -14.17 -7.97
C THR A 60 -0.79 -15.37 -7.54
N ARG A 61 -0.55 -16.55 -8.12
CA ARG A 61 -1.20 -17.80 -7.71
C ARG A 61 -0.16 -18.85 -7.30
N PRO A 62 -0.01 -19.17 -6.01
CA PRO A 62 -0.65 -18.52 -4.86
C PRO A 62 -0.15 -17.07 -4.66
N PRO A 63 -0.91 -16.20 -3.97
CA PRO A 63 -0.48 -14.84 -3.69
C PRO A 63 0.81 -14.84 -2.88
N GLN A 64 1.59 -13.76 -3.00
CA GLN A 64 2.91 -13.68 -2.41
C GLN A 64 3.08 -12.42 -1.57
N SER A 65 3.91 -12.53 -0.55
CA SER A 65 4.31 -11.42 0.31
C SER A 65 5.82 -11.40 0.45
N LEU A 66 6.43 -10.33 -0.04
CA LEU A 66 7.86 -10.11 -0.03
C LEU A 66 8.23 -9.15 1.10
N ASP A 67 9.24 -9.46 1.89
CA ASP A 67 9.81 -8.54 2.87
C ASP A 67 10.61 -7.45 2.17
N CYS A 68 10.23 -6.18 2.33
CA CYS A 68 10.95 -5.08 1.69
C CYS A 68 12.30 -4.79 2.36
N GLU A 69 12.42 -5.07 3.66
CA GLU A 69 13.65 -4.88 4.46
C GLU A 69 14.56 -6.11 4.44
N GLY A 70 14.20 -7.13 3.65
CA GLY A 70 14.94 -8.38 3.58
C GLY A 70 16.26 -8.24 2.81
N SER A 71 17.26 -7.59 3.40
CA SER A 71 18.63 -7.50 2.85
C SER A 71 19.64 -8.39 3.58
N SER A 72 20.46 -9.08 2.78
CA SER A 72 21.76 -9.76 3.01
C SER A 72 22.04 -10.66 4.22
N SER A 73 21.30 -10.59 5.33
CA SER A 73 21.48 -11.49 6.50
C SER A 73 21.00 -12.93 6.23
N TYR A 74 20.20 -13.14 5.19
CA TYR A 74 19.70 -14.44 4.73
C TYR A 74 20.38 -14.93 3.43
N LYS A 75 21.66 -14.60 3.21
CA LYS A 75 22.46 -15.05 2.05
C LYS A 75 22.49 -16.57 1.82
N ASN A 76 21.95 -17.39 2.72
CA ASN A 76 21.90 -18.84 2.59
C ASN A 76 20.53 -19.48 2.35
N ASN A 77 19.40 -18.75 2.29
CA ASN A 77 18.12 -19.30 1.84
C ASN A 77 17.05 -18.21 1.63
N ASN A 78 16.68 -17.92 0.37
CA ASN A 78 15.58 -17.02 -0.05
C ASN A 78 14.19 -17.30 0.57
N LYS A 79 14.06 -18.30 1.46
CA LYS A 79 12.81 -18.77 2.07
C LYS A 79 12.22 -17.80 3.09
N GLY A 80 13.02 -16.91 3.69
CA GLY A 80 12.55 -15.95 4.71
C GLY A 80 11.88 -14.70 4.14
N VAL A 81 12.40 -14.23 3.01
CA VAL A 81 12.01 -12.95 2.38
C VAL A 81 10.67 -13.09 1.64
N LEU A 82 10.48 -14.18 0.89
CA LEU A 82 9.26 -14.43 0.13
C LEU A 82 8.37 -15.45 0.84
N ARG A 83 7.10 -15.09 1.05
CA ARG A 83 6.09 -15.93 1.69
C ARG A 83 4.93 -16.21 0.73
N LYS A 84 4.48 -17.46 0.68
CA LYS A 84 3.22 -17.83 0.02
C LYS A 84 2.05 -17.51 0.95
N LEU A 85 1.04 -16.86 0.41
CA LEU A 85 -0.22 -16.55 1.07
C LEU A 85 -1.34 -17.39 0.46
N SER A 86 -2.54 -17.30 1.04
CA SER A 86 -3.74 -17.93 0.50
C SER A 86 -4.82 -16.87 0.35
N TYR A 87 -5.47 -16.84 -0.82
CA TYR A 87 -6.71 -16.08 -0.96
C TYR A 87 -7.82 -16.74 -0.11
N PRO A 88 -8.71 -15.96 0.51
CA PRO A 88 -9.88 -16.50 1.19
C PRO A 88 -10.70 -17.48 0.31
N ALA A 89 -11.20 -18.56 0.90
CA ALA A 89 -11.93 -19.59 0.13
C ALA A 89 -13.18 -19.04 -0.58
N ALA A 90 -13.84 -18.04 0.00
CA ALA A 90 -14.98 -17.36 -0.64
C ALA A 90 -14.60 -16.64 -1.93
N ILE A 91 -13.38 -16.10 -2.01
CA ILE A 91 -12.80 -15.51 -3.23
C ILE A 91 -12.56 -16.59 -4.28
N MET A 92 -12.26 -17.82 -3.85
CA MET A 92 -11.97 -18.94 -4.74
C MET A 92 -13.21 -19.62 -5.33
N LYS A 93 -14.43 -19.32 -4.85
CA LYS A 93 -15.69 -19.90 -5.35
C LYS A 93 -16.14 -19.25 -6.67
N GLY A 94 -16.47 -20.08 -7.67
CA GLY A 94 -17.22 -19.65 -8.87
C GLY A 94 -16.41 -19.22 -10.11
N SER A 95 -15.10 -19.47 -10.19
CA SER A 95 -14.30 -19.13 -11.37
C SER A 95 -13.36 -20.27 -11.77
N PRO A 96 -13.19 -20.62 -13.05
CA PRO A 96 -12.16 -21.56 -13.47
C PRO A 96 -10.76 -21.06 -13.05
N SER A 97 -9.92 -21.95 -12.52
CA SER A 97 -8.63 -21.62 -11.89
C SER A 97 -7.64 -20.85 -12.78
N HIS A 98 -7.84 -20.85 -14.10
CA HIS A 98 -6.94 -20.27 -15.09
C HIS A 98 -7.25 -18.81 -15.47
N LEU A 99 -8.48 -18.29 -15.27
CA LEU A 99 -8.89 -16.94 -15.74
C LEU A 99 -8.91 -15.83 -14.66
N ARG A 100 -8.37 -16.08 -13.47
CA ARG A 100 -8.55 -15.21 -12.29
C ARG A 100 -7.52 -14.07 -12.19
N THR A 101 -7.56 -13.10 -13.08
CA THR A 101 -6.82 -11.85 -12.85
C THR A 101 -7.57 -11.00 -11.82
N CYS A 102 -6.84 -10.27 -10.99
CA CYS A 102 -7.42 -9.32 -10.04
C CYS A 102 -6.69 -7.99 -10.13
N ARG A 103 -7.37 -6.92 -9.73
CA ARG A 103 -6.81 -5.59 -9.58
C ARG A 103 -6.72 -5.22 -8.12
N ILE A 104 -5.60 -4.65 -7.72
CA ILE A 104 -5.44 -4.07 -6.39
C ILE A 104 -5.79 -2.59 -6.47
N ARG A 105 -6.61 -2.12 -5.55
CA ARG A 105 -7.12 -0.74 -5.53
C ARG A 105 -6.36 0.16 -4.58
N GLY A 106 -5.80 -0.42 -3.52
CA GLY A 106 -5.01 0.27 -2.51
C GLY A 106 -4.75 -0.63 -1.31
N SER A 107 -4.04 -0.08 -0.32
CA SER A 107 -3.88 -0.69 1.00
C SER A 107 -3.89 0.39 2.08
N CYS A 108 -4.33 0.01 3.28
CA CYS A 108 -4.27 0.86 4.45
C CYS A 108 -4.18 -0.01 5.70
N ASN A 109 -3.21 0.26 6.59
CA ASN A 109 -3.08 -0.44 7.88
C ASN A 109 -3.06 -1.99 7.79
N GLY A 110 -2.57 -2.53 6.67
CA GLY A 110 -2.52 -3.96 6.37
C GLY A 110 -3.79 -4.56 5.77
N LEU A 111 -4.86 -3.78 5.62
CA LEU A 111 -5.98 -4.11 4.74
C LEU A 111 -5.60 -3.83 3.28
N ILE A 112 -6.03 -4.69 2.38
CA ILE A 112 -5.85 -4.59 0.93
C ILE A 112 -7.22 -4.66 0.27
N ASP A 113 -7.51 -3.69 -0.59
CA ASP A 113 -8.70 -3.72 -1.45
C ASP A 113 -8.38 -4.36 -2.80
N ILE A 114 -9.14 -5.40 -3.13
CA ILE A 114 -8.91 -6.28 -4.28
C ILE A 114 -10.21 -6.63 -5.00
N VAL A 115 -10.21 -6.44 -6.32
CA VAL A 115 -11.34 -6.80 -7.19
C VAL A 115 -10.94 -7.87 -8.20
N PHE A 116 -11.78 -8.88 -8.39
CA PHE A 116 -11.53 -9.99 -9.31
C PHE A 116 -12.26 -9.77 -10.63
N PHE A 117 -11.52 -9.72 -11.74
CA PHE A 117 -12.11 -9.41 -13.06
C PHE A 117 -13.13 -10.46 -13.50
N SER A 118 -12.87 -11.75 -13.22
CA SER A 118 -13.75 -12.84 -13.67
C SER A 118 -15.12 -12.84 -12.99
N SER A 119 -15.22 -12.30 -11.77
CA SER A 119 -16.46 -12.31 -10.98
C SER A 119 -17.03 -10.92 -10.73
N GLY A 120 -16.26 -9.85 -10.93
CA GLY A 120 -16.60 -8.49 -10.53
C GLY A 120 -16.63 -8.27 -9.02
N ARG A 121 -16.31 -9.28 -8.21
CA ARG A 121 -16.41 -9.23 -6.74
C ARG A 121 -15.22 -8.48 -6.14
N GLU A 122 -15.50 -7.59 -5.21
CA GLU A 122 -14.54 -6.71 -4.54
C GLU A 122 -14.48 -7.04 -3.04
N PHE A 123 -13.28 -7.05 -2.48
CA PHE A 123 -13.04 -7.43 -1.10
C PHE A 123 -12.04 -6.50 -0.43
N LEU A 124 -12.34 -6.12 0.81
CA LEU A 124 -11.35 -5.54 1.71
C LEU A 124 -10.86 -6.66 2.62
N TRP A 125 -9.57 -6.99 2.50
CA TRP A 125 -8.99 -8.21 3.04
C TRP A 125 -7.71 -7.94 3.82
N ASN A 126 -7.53 -8.58 4.98
CA ASN A 126 -6.26 -8.65 5.68
C ASN A 126 -5.52 -9.96 5.33
N PRO A 127 -4.38 -9.91 4.61
CA PRO A 127 -3.61 -11.11 4.27
C PRO A 127 -2.92 -11.79 5.46
N THR A 128 -2.80 -11.10 6.59
CA THR A 128 -2.11 -11.58 7.79
C THR A 128 -3.02 -12.40 8.67
N THR A 129 -4.25 -11.93 8.88
CA THR A 129 -5.26 -12.64 9.70
C THR A 129 -6.14 -13.55 8.86
N GLY A 130 -6.31 -13.26 7.56
CA GLY A 130 -7.25 -13.93 6.68
C GLY A 130 -8.66 -13.34 6.72
N ASP A 131 -8.91 -12.35 7.58
CA ASP A 131 -10.22 -11.70 7.69
C ASP A 131 -10.51 -10.87 6.43
N TYR A 132 -11.77 -10.88 6.01
CA TYR A 132 -12.23 -10.09 4.87
C TYR A 132 -13.70 -9.69 5.03
N ILE A 133 -14.08 -8.65 4.31
CA ILE A 133 -15.48 -8.33 3.96
C ILE A 133 -15.60 -8.30 2.43
N GLU A 134 -16.77 -8.67 1.92
CA GLU A 134 -17.13 -8.46 0.53
C GLU A 134 -17.86 -7.12 0.40
N LEU A 135 -17.45 -6.28 -0.54
CA LEU A 135 -18.05 -4.98 -0.76
C LEU A 135 -19.29 -5.15 -1.65
N PRO A 136 -20.38 -4.41 -1.37
CA PRO A 136 -21.49 -4.35 -2.30
C PRO A 136 -21.03 -3.70 -3.61
N GLU A 137 -21.70 -4.04 -4.72
CA GLU A 137 -21.37 -3.48 -6.02
C GLU A 137 -21.40 -1.95 -5.98
N ALA A 138 -20.29 -1.33 -6.37
CA ALA A 138 -20.18 0.12 -6.41
C ALA A 138 -21.14 0.72 -7.45
N PRO A 139 -21.79 1.86 -7.16
CA PRO A 139 -22.68 2.50 -8.12
C PRO A 139 -21.97 2.84 -9.45
N ARG A 140 -22.66 2.59 -10.58
CA ARG A 140 -22.25 2.95 -11.96
C ARG A 140 -21.05 2.18 -12.56
N HIS A 141 -20.72 0.99 -12.05
CA HIS A 141 -19.55 0.20 -12.46
C HIS A 141 -19.62 -0.53 -13.83
N ARG A 142 -20.40 -0.03 -14.80
CA ARG A 142 -20.87 -0.93 -15.87
C ARG A 142 -19.88 -1.28 -16.99
N ASN A 143 -18.77 -0.57 -17.25
CA ASN A 143 -17.91 -0.93 -18.40
C ASN A 143 -16.40 -0.66 -18.28
N TYR A 144 -15.97 0.31 -17.47
CA TYR A 144 -14.55 0.66 -17.30
C TYR A 144 -14.32 0.82 -15.80
N GLY A 145 -13.56 -0.08 -15.16
CA GLY A 145 -13.32 -0.01 -13.72
C GLY A 145 -12.70 1.34 -13.28
N PRO A 146 -12.69 1.68 -11.97
CA PRO A 146 -12.32 3.01 -11.51
C PRO A 146 -10.96 3.45 -12.04
N ILE A 147 -10.92 4.71 -12.47
CA ILE A 147 -9.72 5.42 -12.91
C ILE A 147 -8.90 5.86 -11.71
N LEU A 148 -9.54 6.06 -10.57
CA LEU A 148 -8.90 6.34 -9.30
C LEU A 148 -9.52 5.43 -8.24
N SER A 149 -8.68 4.87 -7.38
CA SER A 149 -9.14 4.08 -6.24
C SER A 149 -8.17 4.14 -5.08
N GLY A 150 -8.67 3.98 -3.87
CA GLY A 150 -7.82 3.96 -2.68
C GLY A 150 -8.52 3.48 -1.43
N VAL A 151 -7.71 3.10 -0.45
CA VAL A 151 -8.15 2.76 0.90
C VAL A 151 -7.52 3.73 1.87
N GLY A 152 -8.27 4.19 2.86
CA GLY A 152 -7.81 5.11 3.90
C GLY A 152 -8.48 4.83 5.22
N TYR A 153 -8.01 5.51 6.27
CA TYR A 153 -8.47 5.32 7.63
C TYR A 153 -8.72 6.66 8.31
N ASN A 154 -9.94 6.88 8.77
CA ASN A 154 -10.31 8.07 9.50
C ASN A 154 -10.18 7.80 11.00
N VAL A 155 -9.12 8.37 11.61
CA VAL A 155 -8.85 8.24 13.04
C VAL A 155 -9.95 8.83 13.93
N SER A 156 -10.67 9.86 13.48
CA SER A 156 -11.70 10.52 14.28
C SER A 156 -12.98 9.69 14.36
N SER A 157 -13.35 9.00 13.29
CA SER A 157 -14.51 8.10 13.28
C SER A 157 -14.13 6.63 13.54
N ASP A 158 -12.83 6.32 13.62
CA ASP A 158 -12.30 4.96 13.72
C ASP A 158 -12.92 4.06 12.62
N ASP A 159 -12.88 4.53 11.37
CA ASP A 159 -13.53 3.86 10.24
C ASP A 159 -12.59 3.79 9.04
N TYR A 160 -12.72 2.72 8.26
CA TYR A 160 -12.01 2.56 7.00
C TYR A 160 -12.90 3.01 5.84
N GLY A 161 -12.29 3.72 4.91
CA GLY A 161 -12.93 4.19 3.70
C GLY A 161 -12.32 3.56 2.45
N VAL A 162 -13.17 3.16 1.51
CA VAL A 162 -12.76 2.77 0.15
C VAL A 162 -13.30 3.81 -0.83
N LEU A 163 -12.41 4.48 -1.54
CA LEU A 163 -12.73 5.51 -2.51
C LEU A 163 -12.61 4.94 -3.92
N ASN A 164 -13.62 5.18 -4.75
CA ASN A 164 -13.67 4.82 -6.16
C ASN A 164 -14.04 6.04 -7.01
N GLY A 165 -13.21 6.35 -8.01
CA GLY A 165 -13.41 7.42 -8.99
C GLY A 165 -13.67 6.85 -10.38
N THR A 166 -14.82 7.18 -10.97
CA THR A 166 -15.24 6.69 -12.30
C THR A 166 -15.37 7.85 -13.28
N THR A 167 -15.16 7.62 -14.58
CA THR A 167 -15.46 8.63 -15.61
C THR A 167 -16.63 8.23 -16.50
N LYS A 168 -17.45 9.23 -16.82
CA LYS A 168 -18.24 9.25 -18.07
C LYS A 168 -17.86 10.46 -18.93
N TRP A 169 -17.66 11.61 -18.27
CA TRP A 169 -17.27 12.91 -18.85
C TRP A 169 -16.45 13.77 -17.86
N ALA A 170 -16.72 13.61 -16.55
CA ALA A 170 -15.92 14.08 -15.42
C ALA A 170 -15.72 12.94 -14.41
N ILE A 171 -14.77 13.09 -13.47
CA ILE A 171 -14.54 12.14 -12.38
C ILE A 171 -15.68 12.27 -11.37
N VAL A 172 -16.42 11.19 -11.16
CA VAL A 172 -17.41 11.07 -10.07
C VAL A 172 -16.84 10.16 -9.00
N LEU A 173 -16.93 10.58 -7.74
CA LEU A 173 -16.33 9.93 -6.60
C LEU A 173 -17.39 9.21 -5.77
N PHE A 174 -17.12 7.95 -5.43
CA PHE A 174 -17.91 7.15 -4.52
C PHE A 174 -17.04 6.72 -3.35
N LEU A 175 -17.56 6.90 -2.14
CA LEU A 175 -16.92 6.47 -0.91
C LEU A 175 -17.79 5.42 -0.22
N TYR A 176 -17.20 4.26 0.00
CA TYR A 176 -17.71 3.25 0.91
C TYR A 176 -17.07 3.45 2.27
N THR A 177 -17.83 3.30 3.36
CA THR A 177 -17.24 3.19 4.69
C THR A 177 -17.65 1.88 5.35
N VAL A 178 -16.71 1.26 6.09
CA VAL A 178 -16.89 -0.08 6.66
C VAL A 178 -18.03 -0.08 7.68
N LYS A 179 -18.06 0.88 8.61
CA LYS A 179 -19.11 0.94 9.65
C LYS A 179 -20.52 1.10 9.09
N THR A 180 -20.68 1.85 8.00
CA THR A 180 -22.01 2.06 7.40
C THR A 180 -22.40 0.95 6.43
N GLY A 181 -21.43 0.21 5.90
CA GLY A 181 -21.65 -0.81 4.89
C GLY A 181 -22.22 -0.27 3.56
N LYS A 182 -22.06 1.03 3.28
CA LYS A 182 -22.75 1.71 2.18
C LYS A 182 -21.82 2.58 1.36
N TRP A 183 -22.06 2.59 0.05
CA TRP A 183 -21.51 3.57 -0.87
C TRP A 183 -22.32 4.88 -0.81
N ARG A 184 -21.62 6.01 -0.87
CA ARG A 184 -22.20 7.33 -1.12
C ARG A 184 -21.43 8.08 -2.19
N GLU A 185 -22.12 8.84 -3.01
CA GLU A 185 -21.50 9.78 -3.95
C GLU A 185 -20.96 10.99 -3.16
N ILE A 186 -19.76 11.45 -3.48
CA ILE A 186 -19.16 12.66 -2.91
C ILE A 186 -19.26 13.76 -3.96
N GLN A 187 -19.77 14.92 -3.57
CA GLN A 187 -19.95 16.09 -4.46
C GLN A 187 -18.68 16.92 -4.65
N ASP A 188 -17.53 16.42 -4.21
CA ASP A 188 -16.26 17.11 -4.35
C ASP A 188 -15.73 16.97 -5.77
N VAL A 189 -15.02 17.99 -6.23
CA VAL A 189 -14.39 17.97 -7.54
C VAL A 189 -13.01 17.38 -7.35
N ALA A 190 -12.80 16.16 -7.85
CA ALA A 190 -11.44 15.64 -7.96
C ALA A 190 -10.61 16.68 -8.72
N PRO A 191 -9.40 17.03 -8.26
CA PRO A 191 -8.52 17.91 -9.02
C PRO A 191 -8.37 17.35 -10.43
N ASP A 192 -8.04 18.22 -11.40
CA ASP A 192 -7.70 17.85 -12.77
C ASP A 192 -6.47 16.92 -12.78
N LEU A 193 -6.68 15.66 -12.38
CA LEU A 193 -5.68 14.67 -12.03
C LEU A 193 -6.05 13.41 -12.80
N VAL A 194 -5.20 13.07 -13.75
CA VAL A 194 -5.19 11.76 -14.41
C VAL A 194 -4.14 10.93 -13.68
N PRO A 195 -4.52 9.97 -12.82
CA PRO A 195 -3.57 9.26 -11.99
C PRO A 195 -2.70 8.30 -12.81
N TYR A 196 -1.43 8.15 -12.43
CA TYR A 196 -0.56 7.10 -12.94
C TYR A 196 -0.90 5.74 -12.32
N LEU A 197 -0.20 4.69 -12.77
CA LEU A 197 -0.20 3.37 -12.11
C LEU A 197 -1.59 2.73 -11.96
N ALA A 198 -2.41 2.85 -13.00
CA ALA A 198 -3.78 2.33 -12.99
C ALA A 198 -4.62 2.89 -11.81
N GLY A 199 -4.34 4.10 -11.33
CA GLY A 199 -5.23 4.80 -10.40
C GLY A 199 -5.12 4.40 -8.93
N LYS A 200 -4.12 3.62 -8.55
CA LYS A 200 -4.01 3.08 -7.19
C LYS A 200 -3.40 4.07 -6.21
N SER A 201 -4.02 4.21 -5.02
CA SER A 201 -3.51 5.07 -3.96
C SER A 201 -2.38 4.42 -3.16
N ILE A 202 -1.59 5.28 -2.50
CA ILE A 202 -0.85 4.93 -1.29
C ILE A 202 -1.55 5.56 -0.10
N SER A 203 -1.82 4.78 0.95
CA SER A 203 -2.27 5.33 2.22
C SER A 203 -1.09 5.72 3.09
N TRP A 204 -1.12 6.93 3.62
CA TRP A 204 -0.11 7.41 4.56
C TRP A 204 -0.77 8.33 5.59
N ASN A 205 -0.56 8.04 6.88
CA ASN A 205 -1.19 8.76 7.99
C ASN A 205 -2.73 8.89 7.91
N GLY A 206 -3.40 7.90 7.32
CA GLY A 206 -4.86 7.84 7.18
C GLY A 206 -5.40 8.40 5.87
N ASP A 207 -4.65 9.32 5.25
CA ASP A 207 -5.01 9.92 3.96
C ASP A 207 -4.59 9.03 2.79
N MET A 208 -5.18 9.28 1.63
CA MET A 208 -4.89 8.58 0.38
C MET A 208 -4.17 9.50 -0.58
N PHE A 209 -3.14 9.02 -1.28
CA PHE A 209 -2.30 9.81 -2.17
C PHE A 209 -2.16 9.18 -3.56
N TRP A 210 -2.17 10.00 -4.61
CA TRP A 210 -1.99 9.60 -6.00
C TRP A 210 -1.07 10.57 -6.74
N LEU A 211 -0.07 10.03 -7.45
CA LEU A 211 0.63 10.80 -8.48
C LEU A 211 -0.18 10.74 -9.78
N GLY A 212 -0.18 11.84 -10.52
CA GLY A 212 -0.82 11.91 -11.83
C GLY A 212 -0.33 13.06 -12.71
N GLN A 213 -1.10 13.35 -13.74
CA GLN A 213 -0.92 14.52 -14.62
C GLN A 213 -2.16 15.39 -14.65
N LYS A 214 -1.91 16.69 -14.79
CA LYS A 214 -2.91 17.65 -15.24
C LYS A 214 -3.12 17.55 -16.76
N PRO A 215 -4.24 18.07 -17.31
CA PRO A 215 -4.49 18.13 -18.75
C PRO A 215 -3.38 18.79 -19.57
N ASN A 216 -2.60 19.69 -18.94
CA ASN A 216 -1.44 20.34 -19.55
C ASN A 216 -0.13 19.53 -19.47
N SER A 217 -0.21 18.26 -19.05
CA SER A 217 0.87 17.29 -18.87
C SER A 217 1.85 17.59 -17.73
N VAL A 218 1.50 18.49 -16.80
CA VAL A 218 2.32 18.75 -15.61
C VAL A 218 2.05 17.67 -14.56
N HIS A 219 3.11 17.12 -13.97
CA HIS A 219 3.01 16.17 -12.85
C HIS A 219 2.33 16.83 -11.64
N CYS A 220 1.44 16.10 -10.97
CA CYS A 220 0.80 16.56 -9.73
C CYS A 220 0.63 15.42 -8.72
N LEU A 221 0.48 15.80 -7.45
CA LEU A 221 0.20 14.89 -6.34
C LEU A 221 -1.14 15.29 -5.73
N GLY A 222 -2.13 14.41 -5.85
CA GLY A 222 -3.42 14.56 -5.17
C GLY A 222 -3.41 13.80 -3.86
N SER A 223 -4.02 14.38 -2.83
CA SER A 223 -4.41 13.67 -1.62
C SER A 223 -5.91 13.74 -1.40
N PHE A 224 -6.45 12.75 -0.71
CA PHE A 224 -7.83 12.73 -0.23
C PHE A 224 -7.84 12.55 1.28
N ASP A 225 -8.39 13.56 1.94
CA ASP A 225 -8.58 13.61 3.38
C ASP A 225 -9.91 12.94 3.71
N LEU A 226 -9.87 11.76 4.33
CA LEU A 226 -11.07 10.99 4.64
C LEU A 226 -11.89 11.61 5.79
N LYS A 227 -11.26 12.43 6.63
CA LYS A 227 -11.92 13.12 7.74
C LYS A 227 -12.77 14.27 7.22
N GLU A 228 -12.17 15.11 6.39
CA GLU A 228 -12.85 16.27 5.79
C GLU A 228 -13.63 15.90 4.52
N VAL A 229 -13.41 14.69 3.99
CA VAL A 229 -13.99 14.17 2.74
C VAL A 229 -13.69 15.11 1.57
N LYS A 230 -12.41 15.51 1.44
CA LYS A 230 -11.96 16.51 0.47
C LYS A 230 -10.66 16.14 -0.21
N PHE A 231 -10.58 16.43 -1.49
CA PHE A 231 -9.33 16.43 -2.23
C PHE A 231 -8.50 17.67 -1.93
N LYS A 232 -7.19 17.47 -1.91
CA LYS A 232 -6.19 18.54 -1.84
C LYS A 232 -5.10 18.25 -2.87
N GLU A 233 -4.60 19.30 -3.51
CA GLU A 233 -3.38 19.19 -4.30
C GLU A 233 -2.18 19.52 -3.42
N ILE A 234 -1.15 18.69 -3.51
CA ILE A 234 0.10 18.87 -2.79
C ILE A 234 1.17 19.26 -3.81
N GLN A 235 1.90 20.32 -3.49
CA GLN A 235 3.02 20.77 -4.29
C GLN A 235 4.12 19.70 -4.31
N LEU A 236 4.54 19.27 -5.51
CA LEU A 236 5.64 18.34 -5.70
C LEU A 236 7.00 19.02 -5.46
N PRO A 237 8.06 18.26 -5.11
CA PRO A 237 9.41 18.80 -4.99
C PRO A 237 9.97 19.23 -6.35
N TYR A 238 10.92 20.16 -6.37
CA TYR A 238 11.81 20.33 -7.51
C TYR A 238 12.68 19.06 -7.65
N PRO A 239 12.84 18.47 -8.85
CA PRO A 239 12.59 19.07 -10.16
C PRO A 239 11.21 18.76 -10.77
N LEU A 240 10.28 18.10 -10.08
CA LEU A 240 8.99 17.72 -10.69
C LEU A 240 8.03 18.91 -10.87
N GLN A 241 8.21 19.98 -10.11
CA GLN A 241 7.29 21.12 -10.09
C GLN A 241 7.22 21.85 -11.43
N GLY A 242 6.06 21.81 -12.10
CA GLY A 242 5.80 22.58 -13.32
C GLY A 242 6.38 21.97 -14.61
N HIS A 243 7.02 20.81 -14.53
CA HIS A 243 7.65 20.17 -15.68
C HIS A 243 6.74 19.12 -16.35
N LYS A 244 6.91 18.96 -17.68
CA LYS A 244 6.07 18.12 -18.55
C LYS A 244 6.77 16.90 -19.15
N ARG A 245 8.07 16.70 -18.86
CA ARG A 245 8.95 15.76 -19.60
C ARG A 245 9.80 14.85 -18.72
N PHE A 246 9.59 14.81 -17.41
CA PHE A 246 10.26 13.79 -16.61
C PHE A 246 9.63 12.43 -16.89
N GLY A 247 10.42 11.36 -16.78
CA GLY A 247 9.85 10.01 -16.71
C GLY A 247 8.79 9.96 -15.62
N GLU A 248 7.82 9.05 -15.74
CA GLU A 248 6.71 8.96 -14.77
C GLU A 248 7.29 8.76 -13.35
N PRO A 249 7.13 9.75 -12.44
CA PRO A 249 7.59 9.58 -11.07
C PRO A 249 6.77 8.50 -10.39
N SER A 250 7.36 7.82 -9.41
CA SER A 250 6.66 6.82 -8.63
C SER A 250 6.47 7.28 -7.19
N LEU A 251 5.37 6.83 -6.60
CA LEU A 251 5.04 7.08 -5.19
C LEU A 251 5.38 5.82 -4.40
N GLY A 252 5.88 6.01 -3.19
CA GLY A 252 6.25 4.92 -2.31
C GLY A 252 6.35 5.33 -0.85
N ILE A 253 6.93 4.47 -0.03
CA ILE A 253 7.11 4.70 1.42
C ILE A 253 8.56 4.36 1.79
N SER A 254 9.17 5.07 2.75
CA SER A 254 10.46 4.68 3.33
C SER A 254 10.30 3.79 4.57
N SER A 255 11.38 3.14 5.02
CA SER A 255 11.39 2.41 6.30
C SER A 255 10.97 3.27 7.49
N GLY A 256 11.42 4.53 7.51
CA GLY A 256 10.98 5.53 8.50
C GLY A 256 9.52 5.97 8.34
N ASN A 257 8.80 5.44 7.34
CA ASN A 257 7.44 5.79 6.94
C ASN A 257 7.27 7.28 6.72
N SER A 258 8.11 7.77 5.82
CA SER A 258 7.81 8.97 5.07
C SER A 258 7.12 8.55 3.77
N LEU A 259 6.12 9.32 3.34
CA LEU A 259 5.64 9.25 1.96
C LEU A 259 6.77 9.74 1.05
N CYS A 260 7.11 8.95 0.03
CA CYS A 260 8.23 9.23 -0.85
C CYS A 260 7.79 9.41 -2.29
N VAL A 261 8.36 10.40 -2.96
CA VAL A 261 8.32 10.55 -4.42
C VAL A 261 9.69 10.21 -4.97
N PHE A 262 9.72 9.30 -5.93
CA PHE A 262 10.93 8.89 -6.62
C PHE A 262 10.88 9.40 -8.05
N CYS A 263 11.96 10.03 -8.50
CA CYS A 263 11.99 10.64 -9.82
C CYS A 263 13.40 10.70 -10.39
N GLU A 264 13.44 10.76 -11.71
CA GLU A 264 14.66 11.11 -12.44
C GLU A 264 14.79 12.63 -12.52
N ALA A 265 15.94 13.16 -12.10
CA ALA A 265 16.33 14.55 -12.26
C ALA A 265 17.22 14.69 -13.51
N MET A 266 16.60 14.78 -14.69
CA MET A 266 17.24 14.89 -16.01
C MET A 266 18.37 15.93 -16.08
N GLU A 267 18.15 17.13 -15.55
CA GLU A 267 19.14 18.22 -15.56
C GLU A 267 20.43 17.84 -14.81
N ARG A 268 20.28 17.07 -13.73
CA ARG A 268 21.39 16.58 -12.89
C ARG A 268 21.85 15.18 -13.29
N ARG A 269 21.14 14.53 -14.22
CA ARG A 269 21.35 13.13 -14.64
C ARG A 269 21.46 12.19 -13.44
N CYS A 270 20.51 12.29 -12.51
CA CYS A 270 20.45 11.44 -11.32
C CYS A 270 19.04 10.95 -11.04
N PHE A 271 18.94 9.89 -10.23
CA PHE A 271 17.70 9.38 -9.65
C PHE A 271 17.63 9.81 -8.18
N GLU A 272 16.54 10.45 -7.80
CA GLU A 272 16.34 11.05 -6.48
C GLU A 272 15.11 10.45 -5.79
N ALA A 273 15.19 10.34 -4.46
CA ALA A 273 14.02 10.10 -3.61
C ALA A 273 13.80 11.29 -2.69
N TRP A 274 12.55 11.73 -2.63
CA TRP A 274 12.11 12.87 -1.83
C TRP A 274 11.11 12.40 -0.79
N ALA A 275 11.38 12.64 0.50
CA ALA A 275 10.45 12.38 1.59
C ALA A 275 9.60 13.61 1.87
N MET A 276 8.29 13.40 1.98
CA MET A 276 7.37 14.42 2.45
C MET A 276 7.57 14.65 3.95
N LYS A 277 7.66 15.92 4.34
CA LYS A 277 7.65 16.38 5.71
C LYS A 277 6.41 17.24 5.91
N VAL A 278 5.66 16.98 6.97
CA VAL A 278 4.54 17.81 7.40
C VAL A 278 4.98 18.53 8.67
N ASP A 279 4.89 19.86 8.68
CA ASP A 279 5.19 20.64 9.88
C ASP A 279 4.02 20.63 10.89
N LYS A 280 4.18 21.36 11.99
CA LYS A 280 3.16 21.42 13.06
C LYS A 280 1.88 22.12 12.62
N ASP A 281 1.97 23.00 11.62
CA ASP A 281 0.87 23.78 11.09
C ASP A 281 0.16 23.06 9.92
N GLY A 282 0.66 21.87 9.54
CA GLY A 282 0.12 21.04 8.48
C GLY A 282 0.66 21.37 7.09
N ALA A 283 1.64 22.28 6.97
CA ALA A 283 2.26 22.59 5.69
C ALA A 283 3.23 21.48 5.28
N SER A 284 3.16 21.13 4.00
CA SER A 284 3.99 20.08 3.40
C SER A 284 5.25 20.65 2.76
N SER A 285 6.38 20.02 3.02
CA SER A 285 7.68 20.28 2.37
C SER A 285 8.35 18.96 2.00
N TRP A 286 9.47 19.02 1.28
CA TRP A 286 10.18 17.85 0.79
C TRP A 286 11.66 17.90 1.15
N ASN A 287 12.19 16.78 1.61
CA ASN A 287 13.62 16.59 1.84
C ASN A 287 14.15 15.50 0.93
N ILE A 288 15.31 15.75 0.32
CA ILE A 288 16.01 14.72 -0.43
C ILE A 288 16.53 13.66 0.55
N LEU A 289 16.23 12.39 0.26
CA LEU A 289 16.75 11.24 1.01
C LEU A 289 18.05 10.73 0.39
N PHE A 290 18.10 10.69 -0.95
CA PHE A 290 19.29 10.30 -1.69
C PHE A 290 19.26 10.85 -3.11
N SER A 291 20.44 10.82 -3.75
CA SER A 291 20.62 11.09 -5.17
C SER A 291 21.75 10.24 -5.71
N PHE A 292 21.51 9.47 -6.78
CA PHE A 292 22.52 8.63 -7.42
C PHE A 292 22.56 8.86 -8.94
N PRO A 293 23.74 8.78 -9.59
CA PRO A 293 23.85 8.98 -11.03
C PRO A 293 22.93 8.07 -11.86
N HIS A 294 22.35 8.62 -12.92
CA HIS A 294 21.42 7.95 -13.82
C HIS A 294 22.18 7.12 -14.88
N ASP A 295 22.89 6.08 -14.45
CA ASP A 295 23.66 5.22 -15.37
C ASP A 295 23.04 3.84 -15.61
N LYS A 296 21.97 3.45 -14.88
CA LYS A 296 21.34 2.13 -15.01
C LYS A 296 19.81 2.07 -14.96
N PHE A 297 19.10 3.17 -14.72
CA PHE A 297 17.64 3.12 -14.68
C PHE A 297 17.09 3.00 -16.09
N GLN A 298 16.45 1.87 -16.37
CA GLN A 298 15.74 1.68 -17.64
C GLN A 298 14.43 2.46 -17.62
N ARG A 299 14.04 2.96 -18.79
CA ARG A 299 12.74 3.61 -19.01
C ARG A 299 11.63 2.72 -18.42
N TYR A 300 10.68 3.31 -17.68
CA TYR A 300 9.54 2.64 -17.02
C TYR A 300 9.82 1.88 -15.71
N SER A 301 10.98 2.04 -15.07
CA SER A 301 11.21 1.51 -13.72
C SER A 301 10.46 2.33 -12.66
N GLN A 302 9.84 1.66 -11.68
CA GLN A 302 9.12 2.31 -10.57
C GLN A 302 9.77 1.95 -9.23
N ALA A 303 10.21 2.93 -8.47
CA ALA A 303 10.61 2.72 -7.08
C ALA A 303 9.37 2.69 -6.19
N LEU A 304 9.32 1.71 -5.30
CA LEU A 304 8.19 1.46 -4.41
C LEU A 304 8.54 1.74 -2.96
N PHE A 305 9.74 1.33 -2.52
CA PHE A 305 10.13 1.39 -1.12
C PHE A 305 11.63 1.69 -0.95
N LEU A 306 11.97 2.43 0.11
CA LEU A 306 13.36 2.69 0.52
C LEU A 306 13.62 2.01 1.88
N THR A 307 14.59 1.11 1.92
CA THR A 307 14.97 0.33 3.11
C THR A 307 15.78 1.17 4.12
N LYS A 308 16.00 0.63 5.31
CA LYS A 308 16.87 1.25 6.34
C LYS A 308 18.31 1.38 5.88
N GLU A 309 18.77 0.40 5.12
CA GLU A 309 20.12 0.29 4.58
C GLU A 309 20.32 1.16 3.33
N GLY A 310 19.32 1.94 2.92
CA GLY A 310 19.40 2.83 1.75
C GLY A 310 19.21 2.13 0.41
N GLU A 311 18.73 0.88 0.43
CA GLU A 311 18.41 0.11 -0.78
C GLU A 311 16.98 0.43 -1.26
N VAL A 312 16.74 0.29 -2.55
CA VAL A 312 15.48 0.68 -3.18
C VAL A 312 14.80 -0.55 -3.76
N VAL A 313 13.57 -0.82 -3.32
CA VAL A 313 12.71 -1.85 -3.93
C VAL A 313 12.11 -1.27 -5.20
N MET A 314 12.49 -1.86 -6.33
CA MET A 314 12.16 -1.40 -7.68
C MET A 314 11.30 -2.42 -8.42
N ARG A 315 10.34 -1.93 -9.20
CA ARG A 315 9.58 -2.70 -10.20
C ARG A 315 10.11 -2.41 -11.59
N PHE A 316 10.56 -3.45 -12.27
CA PHE A 316 11.06 -3.38 -13.64
C PHE A 316 10.93 -4.75 -14.35
N GLY A 317 9.77 -5.07 -14.94
CA GLY A 317 9.51 -6.43 -15.50
C GLY A 317 9.55 -7.57 -14.46
N GLY A 318 9.77 -7.24 -13.20
CA GLY A 318 10.03 -8.08 -12.04
C GLY A 318 10.24 -7.19 -10.82
N ILE A 319 10.65 -7.75 -9.69
CA ILE A 319 10.94 -6.97 -8.47
C ILE A 319 12.40 -7.14 -8.09
N TYR A 320 13.05 -6.02 -7.82
CA TYR A 320 14.48 -5.94 -7.58
C TYR A 320 14.76 -5.14 -6.32
N LEU A 321 15.76 -5.55 -5.56
CA LEU A 321 16.40 -4.72 -4.55
C LEU A 321 17.62 -4.08 -5.19
N TYR A 322 17.60 -2.76 -5.34
CA TYR A 322 18.72 -2.01 -5.90
C TYR A 322 19.52 -1.36 -4.77
N ASN A 323 20.79 -1.71 -4.68
CA ASN A 323 21.75 -1.03 -3.83
C ASN A 323 22.41 0.09 -4.63
N PRO A 324 22.11 1.37 -4.32
CA PRO A 324 22.61 2.46 -5.14
C PRO A 324 24.10 2.77 -4.92
N GLU A 325 24.65 2.46 -3.74
CA GLU A 325 26.07 2.63 -3.43
C GLU A 325 26.93 1.64 -4.21
N GLU A 326 26.55 0.35 -4.18
CA GLU A 326 27.24 -0.71 -4.92
C GLU A 326 26.87 -0.74 -6.41
N ARG A 327 25.80 -0.04 -6.82
CA ARG A 327 25.22 -0.05 -8.17
C ARG A 327 24.88 -1.47 -8.66
N LYS A 328 24.38 -2.29 -7.74
CA LYS A 328 23.97 -3.67 -7.99
C LYS A 328 22.48 -3.83 -7.73
N SER A 329 21.86 -4.73 -8.47
CA SER A 329 20.48 -5.15 -8.24
C SER A 329 20.43 -6.65 -7.97
N GLU A 330 19.60 -7.04 -7.01
CA GLU A 330 19.26 -8.42 -6.74
C GLU A 330 17.80 -8.64 -7.15
N HIS A 331 17.55 -9.67 -7.97
CA HIS A 331 16.20 -10.00 -8.40
C HIS A 331 15.49 -10.89 -7.37
N PHE A 332 14.29 -10.48 -6.95
CA PHE A 332 13.43 -11.32 -6.12
C PHE A 332 12.75 -12.37 -6.99
N GLN A 333 13.28 -13.59 -6.98
CA GLN A 333 12.67 -14.74 -7.66
C GLN A 333 11.28 -15.01 -7.07
N ALA A 334 10.24 -14.96 -7.92
CA ALA A 334 8.88 -15.34 -7.54
C ALA A 334 8.77 -16.87 -7.36
N TYR A 335 7.86 -17.32 -6.50
CA TYR A 335 7.43 -18.73 -6.53
C TYR A 335 6.43 -18.95 -7.68
N GLY A 336 6.46 -20.12 -8.30
CA GLY A 336 5.45 -20.54 -9.28
C GLY A 336 5.93 -20.44 -10.74
N TYR A 337 5.31 -21.24 -11.60
CA TYR A 337 5.52 -21.18 -13.05
C TYR A 337 4.93 -19.87 -13.58
N ILE A 338 5.69 -19.16 -14.41
CA ILE A 338 5.13 -18.15 -15.33
C ILE A 338 4.40 -18.97 -16.41
N GLU A 339 3.15 -19.33 -16.16
CA GLU A 339 2.36 -20.09 -17.16
C GLU A 339 1.90 -19.18 -18.30
N SER A 340 1.84 -17.86 -18.06
CA SER A 340 1.39 -16.90 -19.06
C SER A 340 2.04 -15.52 -18.92
N PHE A 341 2.02 -14.73 -20.01
CA PHE A 341 2.40 -13.31 -20.03
C PHE A 341 1.56 -12.44 -19.04
N ALA A 342 0.41 -12.94 -18.58
CA ALA A 342 -0.39 -12.25 -17.57
C ALA A 342 0.28 -12.29 -16.17
N ASP A 343 1.08 -13.30 -15.87
CA ASP A 343 1.77 -13.42 -14.57
C ASP A 343 2.92 -12.40 -14.42
N THR A 344 3.53 -11.99 -15.54
CA THR A 344 4.52 -10.90 -15.59
C THR A 344 3.92 -9.51 -15.33
N LEU A 345 2.60 -9.38 -15.41
CA LEU A 345 1.85 -8.14 -15.13
C LEU A 345 1.20 -8.13 -13.73
N SER A 346 1.58 -9.07 -12.84
CA SER A 346 0.96 -9.22 -11.51
C SER A 346 0.88 -7.88 -10.76
N GLU A 347 -0.32 -7.53 -10.31
CA GLU A 347 -0.61 -6.35 -9.50
C GLU A 347 0.09 -6.41 -8.14
N GLN A 348 0.49 -5.25 -7.62
CA GLN A 348 1.31 -5.19 -6.40
C GLN A 348 0.95 -4.02 -5.50
N VAL A 349 1.18 -4.18 -4.20
CA VAL A 349 0.97 -3.12 -3.22
C VAL A 349 1.86 -3.29 -2.00
N LEU A 350 2.39 -2.17 -1.50
CA LEU A 350 2.99 -2.15 -0.18
C LEU A 350 1.91 -2.30 0.88
N TYR A 351 2.14 -3.15 1.86
CA TYR A 351 1.26 -3.31 3.01
C TYR A 351 2.11 -3.65 4.23
N ILE A 352 1.49 -3.63 5.40
CA ILE A 352 2.11 -4.03 6.65
C ILE A 352 1.37 -5.23 7.22
N GLU A 353 2.08 -6.13 7.88
CA GLU A 353 1.44 -7.18 8.66
C GLU A 353 0.71 -6.53 9.86
N SER A 354 -0.57 -6.88 10.06
CA SER A 354 -1.41 -6.22 11.06
C SER A 354 -2.49 -7.14 11.63
N LEU A 355 -3.00 -6.80 12.82
CA LEU A 355 -4.14 -7.47 13.46
C LEU A 355 -5.49 -6.83 13.09
N VAL A 356 -5.50 -5.84 12.19
CA VAL A 356 -6.72 -5.10 11.84
C VAL A 356 -7.72 -6.03 11.18
N SER A 357 -8.97 -6.01 11.65
CA SER A 357 -10.06 -6.74 11.02
C SER A 357 -10.99 -5.77 10.28
N PRO A 358 -11.38 -6.06 9.03
CA PRO A 358 -12.43 -5.30 8.35
C PRO A 358 -13.84 -5.64 8.87
N ASN A 359 -13.99 -6.64 9.75
CA ASN A 359 -15.27 -7.07 10.32
C ASN A 359 -15.67 -6.30 11.60
N THR A 360 -14.97 -5.21 11.92
CA THR A 360 -15.19 -4.51 13.19
C THR A 360 -16.53 -3.77 13.16
N PRO A 361 -17.42 -3.96 14.16
CA PRO A 361 -18.79 -3.42 14.16
C PRO A 361 -18.89 -1.90 14.20
#